data_AF-A0A5B6WIR5-F1
#
_entry.id   AF-A0A5B6WIR5-F1
#
_cell.length_a   1.000
_cell.length_b   1.000
_cell.length_c   1.000
_cell.angle_alpha   90.00
_cell.angle_beta   90.00
_cell.angle_gamma   90.00
#
_symmetry.space_group_name_H-M   'P 1'
#
loop_
_entity.id
_entity.type
_entity.pdbx_description
1 polymer ?
#
loop_
_entity_poly.entity_id
_entity_poly.type
_entity_poly.pdbx_seq_one_letter_code
_entity_poly.pdbx_strand_id
1 'polypeptide(L)' 'MKSPKELDQLHIGWHYWHTRLAYREKPVKILTHEVQELRNKRILLVKVLWHSHSFEEATWESKEGMRSQYPHIILDKFQG' A
#
# COMPACT_ATOMS: atom_id res chain seq x y z
N MET A 1 -26.42 14.35 -27.95
CA MET A 1 -25.42 15.39 -27.65
C MET A 1 -25.82 16.04 -26.34
N LYS A 2 -25.06 15.88 -25.26
CA LYS A 2 -25.41 16.38 -23.91
C LYS A 2 -25.15 17.89 -23.81
N SER A 3 -25.96 18.62 -23.03
CA SER A 3 -25.90 20.09 -23.00
C SER A 3 -24.70 20.63 -22.20
N PRO A 4 -24.24 21.87 -22.44
CA PRO A 4 -23.10 22.46 -21.72
C PRO A 4 -23.24 22.44 -20.19
N LYS A 5 -24.47 22.52 -19.67
CA LYS A 5 -24.76 22.45 -18.22
C LYS A 5 -24.60 21.04 -17.64
N GLU A 6 -24.76 20.00 -18.45
CA GLU A 6 -24.47 18.61 -18.06
C GLU A 6 -22.96 18.32 -18.09
N LEU A 7 -22.18 19.07 -18.88
CA LEU A 7 -20.72 18.96 -18.91
C LEU A 7 -20.07 19.63 -17.68
N ASP A 8 -20.63 20.75 -17.19
CA ASP A 8 -20.17 21.39 -15.94
C ASP A 8 -20.36 20.48 -14.72
N GLN A 9 -21.41 19.66 -14.69
CA GLN A 9 -21.68 18.69 -13.60
C GLN A 9 -20.75 17.47 -13.62
N LEU A 10 -20.12 17.17 -14.75
CA LEU A 10 -19.13 16.08 -14.86
C LEU A 10 -17.75 16.49 -14.34
N HIS A 11 -17.40 17.79 -14.38
CA HIS A 11 -16.08 18.28 -14.01
C HIS A 11 -15.80 18.20 -12.48
N ILE A 12 -16.82 18.43 -11.66
CA ILE A 12 -16.81 18.17 -10.20
C ILE A 12 -16.82 16.67 -9.88
N GLY A 13 -17.42 15.84 -10.74
CA GLY A 13 -17.50 14.38 -10.56
C GLY A 13 -16.16 13.68 -10.65
N TRP A 14 -15.30 14.03 -11.61
CA TRP A 14 -13.96 13.42 -11.75
C TRP A 14 -13.02 13.82 -10.60
N HIS A 15 -13.08 15.07 -10.15
CA HIS A 15 -12.33 15.53 -8.99
C HIS A 15 -12.79 14.87 -7.67
N TYR A 16 -14.04 14.40 -7.61
CA TYR A 16 -14.59 13.70 -6.45
C TYR A 16 -14.39 12.17 -6.52
N TRP A 17 -14.43 11.56 -7.72
CA TRP A 17 -14.24 10.12 -7.93
C TRP A 17 -12.77 9.67 -7.84
N HIS A 18 -11.82 10.46 -8.32
CA HIS A 18 -10.40 10.16 -8.13
C HIS A 18 -9.96 10.28 -6.66
N THR A 19 -10.56 11.21 -5.92
CA THR A 19 -10.20 11.47 -4.52
C THR A 19 -10.84 10.48 -3.54
N ARG A 20 -12.02 9.92 -3.84
CA ARG A 20 -12.68 8.89 -3.00
C ARG A 20 -12.09 7.48 -3.13
N LEU A 21 -11.38 7.18 -4.22
CA LEU A 21 -10.80 5.85 -4.48
C LEU A 21 -9.33 5.73 -4.04
N ALA A 22 -8.74 6.78 -3.47
CA ALA A 22 -7.44 6.69 -2.80
C ALA A 22 -7.57 5.97 -1.45
N TYR A 23 -8.10 4.75 -1.47
CA TYR A 23 -8.20 3.90 -0.28
C TYR A 23 -6.80 3.38 0.02
N ARG A 24 -6.09 4.07 0.92
CA ARG A 24 -4.76 3.65 1.37
C ARG A 24 -4.93 2.49 2.35
N GLU A 25 -4.73 1.27 1.85
CA GLU A 25 -4.52 0.08 2.68
C GLU A 25 -3.47 0.39 3.75
N LYS A 26 -3.79 0.07 5.01
CA LYS A 26 -2.90 0.37 6.13
C LYS A 26 -2.17 -0.91 6.55
N PRO A 27 -0.82 -0.88 6.62
CA PRO A 27 -0.09 -2.01 7.17
C PRO A 27 -0.36 -2.09 8.68
N VAL A 28 -0.70 -3.28 9.16
CA VAL A 28 -0.99 -3.56 10.57
C VAL A 28 0.28 -3.96 11.30
N LYS A 29 0.99 -4.97 10.75
CA LYS A 29 2.19 -5.53 11.36
C LYS A 29 2.98 -6.37 10.37
N ILE A 30 4.24 -6.60 10.68
CA ILE A 30 5.07 -7.61 10.02
C ILE A 30 4.82 -8.95 10.72
N LEU A 31 4.48 -9.97 9.94
CA LEU A 31 4.23 -11.33 10.42
C LEU A 31 5.53 -12.14 10.49
N THR A 32 6.37 -12.01 9.46
CA THR A 32 7.64 -12.74 9.34
C THR A 32 8.54 -12.05 8.31
N HIS A 33 9.77 -12.53 8.16
CA HIS A 33 10.72 -12.07 7.15
C HIS A 33 11.47 -13.25 6.54
N GLU A 34 11.94 -13.06 5.31
CA GLU A 34 12.73 -14.06 4.58
C GLU A 34 13.79 -13.35 3.74
N VAL A 35 14.99 -13.93 3.66
CA VAL A 35 16.03 -13.47 2.75
C VAL A 35 15.94 -14.28 1.46
N GLN A 36 15.57 -13.62 0.38
CA GLN A 36 15.58 -14.22 -0.94
C GLN A 36 16.94 -14.01 -1.59
N GLU A 37 17.65 -15.10 -1.87
CA GLU A 37 18.88 -15.08 -2.64
C GLU A 37 18.57 -15.12 -4.14
N LEU A 38 18.96 -14.07 -4.84
CA LEU A 38 18.99 -14.00 -6.29
C LEU A 38 20.41 -14.24 -6.78
N ARG A 39 20.57 -14.54 -8.08
CA ARG A 39 21.85 -14.88 -8.71
C ARG A 39 22.99 -13.90 -8.41
N ASN A 40 22.68 -12.63 -8.14
CA ASN A 40 23.65 -11.57 -7.90
C ASN A 40 23.35 -10.67 -6.68
N LYS A 41 22.29 -10.94 -5.92
CA LYS A 41 21.92 -10.09 -4.76
C LYS A 41 21.06 -10.84 -3.75
N ARG A 42 21.08 -10.37 -2.51
CA ARG A 42 20.18 -10.81 -1.44
C ARG A 42 19.14 -9.72 -1.20
N ILE A 43 17.86 -10.09 -1.16
CA ILE A 43 16.75 -9.16 -0.86
C ILE A 43 16.04 -9.65 0.39
N LEU A 44 15.85 -8.77 1.37
CA LEU A 44 15.06 -9.06 2.56
C LEU A 44 13.58 -8.71 2.27
N LEU A 45 12.76 -9.75 2.22
CA LEU A 45 11.31 -9.64 2.12
C LEU A 45 10.69 -9.72 3.51
N VAL A 46 9.61 -8.97 3.72
CA VAL A 46 8.81 -8.99 4.93
C VAL A 46 7.38 -9.33 4.57
N LYS A 47 6.77 -10.24 5.31
CA LYS A 47 5.36 -10.54 5.16
C LYS A 47 4.57 -9.53 5.97
N VAL A 48 3.82 -8.67 5.30
CA VAL A 48 3.07 -7.57 5.92
C VAL A 48 1.60 -7.94 5.94
N LEU A 49 0.98 -7.86 7.11
CA LEU A 49 -0.47 -7.94 7.26
C LEU A 49 -1.05 -6.56 7.00
N TRP A 50 -2.01 -6.48 6.09
CA TRP A 50 -2.74 -5.28 5.71
C TRP A 50 -4.16 -5.35 6.24
N HIS A 51 -4.66 -4.22 6.74
CA HIS A 51 -6.06 -4.07 7.05
C HIS A 51 -6.74 -3.42 5.85
N SER A 52 -7.42 -4.24 5.05
CA SER A 52 -8.35 -3.74 4.05
C SER A 52 -9.73 -3.54 4.71
N HIS A 53 -10.64 -2.85 4.01
CA HIS A 53 -11.96 -2.50 4.54
C HIS A 53 -12.78 -3.72 5.00
N SER A 54 -12.52 -4.89 4.40
CA SER A 54 -13.38 -6.07 4.58
C SER A 54 -12.62 -7.34 4.95
N PHE A 55 -11.28 -7.34 4.93
CA PHE A 55 -10.48 -8.51 5.25
C PHE A 55 -9.02 -8.16 5.56
N GLU A 56 -8.35 -9.08 6.25
CA GLU A 56 -6.92 -9.02 6.43
C GLU A 56 -6.23 -9.76 5.30
N GLU A 57 -5.30 -9.08 4.63
CA GLU A 57 -4.46 -9.66 3.59
C GLU A 57 -3.01 -9.70 4.03
N ALA A 58 -2.26 -10.70 3.59
CA ALA A 58 -0.83 -10.77 3.86
C ALA A 58 -0.04 -10.84 2.55
N THR A 59 0.74 -9.80 2.25
CA THR A 59 1.62 -9.75 1.07
C THR A 59 3.09 -9.80 1.48
N TRP A 60 3.94 -10.14 0.52
CA TRP A 60 5.40 -10.08 0.68
C TRP A 60 5.92 -8.80 0.04
N GLU A 61 6.46 -7.91 0.87
CA GLU A 61 7.04 -6.64 0.43
C GLU A 61 8.53 -6.57 0.69
N SER A 62 9.25 -5.75 -0.08
CA SER A 62 10.65 -5.49 0.23
C SER A 62 10.77 -4.68 1.53
N LYS A 63 11.70 -5.08 2.42
CA LYS A 63 11.95 -4.33 3.66
C LYS A 63 12.33 -2.88 3.39
N GLU A 64 13.12 -2.64 2.34
CA GLU A 64 13.55 -1.30 1.96
C GLU A 64 12.37 -0.42 1.54
N GLY A 65 11.46 -0.95 0.70
CA GLY A 65 10.24 -0.26 0.32
C GLY A 65 9.35 0.05 1.53
N MET A 66 9.18 -0.92 2.43
CA MET A 66 8.44 -0.73 3.68
C MET A 66 9.10 0.30 4.60
N ARG A 67 10.44 0.37 4.64
CA ARG A 67 11.16 1.35 5.46
C ARG A 67 10.99 2.77 4.94
N SER A 68 10.88 2.93 3.63
CA SER A 68 10.65 4.23 2.99
C SER A 68 9.21 4.70 3.18
N GLN A 69 8.22 3.81 2.97
CA GLN A 69 6.80 4.17 2.98
C GLN A 69 6.16 4.11 4.38
N TYR A 70 6.58 3.14 5.20
CA TYR A 70 6.00 2.85 6.52
C TYR A 70 7.09 2.61 7.57
N PRO A 71 7.96 3.60 7.84
CA PRO A 71 9.10 3.45 8.75
C PRO A 71 8.69 2.98 10.15
N HIS A 72 7.51 3.42 10.63
CA HIS A 72 6.98 3.06 11.95
C HIS A 72 6.70 1.56 12.12
N ILE A 73 6.36 0.84 11.05
CA ILE A 73 6.11 -0.61 11.08
C ILE A 73 7.43 -1.40 11.18
N ILE A 74 8.50 -0.88 10.57
CA ILE A 74 9.81 -1.56 10.51
C ILE A 74 10.62 -1.37 11.79
N LEU A 75 10.46 -0.24 12.48
CA LEU A 75 11.21 0.07 13.70
C LEU A 75 10.86 -0.84 14.89
N ASP A 76 9.68 -1.46 14.88
CA ASP A 76 9.14 -2.21 16.03
C ASP A 76 9.64 -3.66 16.15
N LYS A 77 10.31 -4.23 15.12
CA LYS A 77 10.49 -5.70 15.03
C LYS A 77 11.87 -6.20 14.61
N PHE A 78 12.87 -5.34 14.41
CA PHE A 78 14.22 -5.75 13.96
C PHE A 78 15.34 -5.42 14.95
N GLN A 79 15.07 -5.50 16.26
CA GLN A 79 16.14 -5.57 17.27
C GLN A 79 16.44 -7.04 17.59
N GLY A 80 17.66 -7.47 17.28
CA GLY A 80 18.21 -8.77 17.69
C GLY A 80 18.30 -9.77 16.55
#